data_AF-A0AAU6ST00-F1
#
_entry.id   AF-A0AAU6ST00-F1
#
_cell.length_a   1.000
_cell.length_b   1.000
_cell.length_c   1.000
_cell.angle_alpha   90.00
_cell.angle_beta   90.00
_cell.angle_gamma   90.00
#
_symmetry.space_group_name_H-M   'P 1'
#
loop_
_entity.id
_entity.type
_entity.pdbx_description
1 polymer ?
#
loop_
_entity_poly.entity_id
_entity_poly.type
_entity_poly.pdbx_seq_one_letter_code
_entity_poly.pdbx_strand_id
1 'polypeptide(L)'
;MAISIYSHSFTTLPEQDYAALLGLRYKVFYQRLNWQLKTAGGLESDEYDIPQAHYLYAKGEQGQIVGCWRILPTTSDYMLKNTFPELLGAMTAPRDSQVYELSRFAVDKDFSALAGGVSNVTMKMFQSLYHHAQQQRITRYVTVTSVGVEKLIQRLGIPCERLGNQQVHVLGSTRSVALSIPMNERYRESVGA
;
A
#
# COMPACT_ATOMS: atom_id res chain seq x y z
N MET A 1 20.90 -6.71 7.96
CA MET A 1 19.81 -7.59 7.47
C MET A 1 19.47 -7.20 6.04
N ALA A 2 19.65 -8.13 5.10
CA ALA A 2 19.22 -8.02 3.73
C ALA A 2 17.68 -8.09 3.64
N ILE A 3 17.14 -7.31 2.70
CA ILE A 3 15.72 -7.27 2.38
C ILE A 3 15.61 -7.43 0.87
N SER A 4 14.82 -8.41 0.46
CA SER A 4 14.52 -8.72 -0.94
C SER A 4 13.09 -8.32 -1.24
N ILE A 5 12.87 -7.65 -2.38
CA ILE A 5 11.54 -7.24 -2.85
C ILE A 5 11.05 -8.23 -3.91
N TYR A 6 9.78 -8.60 -3.80
CA TYR A 6 9.06 -9.45 -4.72
C TYR A 6 7.81 -8.73 -5.24
N SER A 7 7.40 -9.09 -6.45
CA SER A 7 6.26 -8.49 -7.14
C SER A 7 5.54 -9.57 -7.95
N HIS A 8 4.30 -9.88 -7.61
CA HIS A 8 3.51 -10.92 -8.27
C HIS A 8 2.06 -10.48 -8.48
N SER A 9 1.46 -10.90 -9.59
CA SER A 9 0.01 -10.88 -9.72
C SER A 9 -0.60 -11.92 -8.77
N PHE A 10 -1.85 -11.74 -8.35
CA PHE A 10 -2.55 -12.67 -7.47
C PHE A 10 -2.50 -14.11 -8.01
N THR A 11 -2.66 -14.28 -9.32
CA THR A 11 -2.65 -15.58 -10.00
C THR A 11 -1.29 -16.27 -10.07
N THR A 12 -0.19 -15.54 -9.83
CA THR A 12 1.18 -16.07 -9.88
C THR A 12 1.89 -16.02 -8.52
N LEU A 13 1.21 -15.49 -7.50
CA LEU A 13 1.72 -15.39 -6.15
C LEU A 13 1.78 -16.78 -5.49
N PRO A 14 2.94 -17.23 -4.98
CA PRO A 14 3.04 -18.51 -4.30
C PRO A 14 2.09 -18.58 -3.09
N GLU A 15 1.37 -19.68 -2.92
CA GLU A 15 0.35 -19.83 -1.87
C GLU A 15 0.89 -19.56 -0.46
N GLN A 16 2.11 -20.04 -0.18
CA GLN A 16 2.79 -19.80 1.10
C GLN A 16 3.07 -18.29 1.35
N ASP A 17 3.40 -17.54 0.29
CA ASP A 17 3.67 -16.11 0.39
C ASP A 17 2.36 -15.35 0.56
N TYR A 18 1.31 -15.76 -0.15
CA TYR A 18 -0.02 -15.19 0.02
C TYR A 18 -0.53 -15.38 1.45
N ALA A 19 -0.45 -16.60 2.01
CA ALA A 19 -0.82 -16.86 3.39
C ALA A 19 -0.02 -15.98 4.38
N ALA A 20 1.29 -15.85 4.17
CA ALA A 20 2.14 -14.98 4.99
C ALA A 20 1.78 -13.49 4.84
N LEU A 21 1.37 -13.02 3.65
CA LEU A 21 0.85 -11.66 3.44
C LEU A 21 -0.42 -11.41 4.26
N LEU A 22 -1.37 -12.34 4.22
CA LEU A 22 -2.60 -12.21 5.00
C LEU A 22 -2.33 -12.21 6.51
N GLY A 23 -1.33 -12.98 6.98
CA GLY A 23 -0.87 -12.96 8.36
C GLY A 23 -0.23 -11.63 8.77
N LEU A 24 0.64 -11.06 7.93
CA LEU A 24 1.21 -9.72 8.17
C LEU A 24 0.11 -8.66 8.22
N ARG A 25 -0.85 -8.71 7.29
CA ARG A 25 -2.00 -7.81 7.25
C ARG A 25 -2.85 -7.92 8.51
N TYR A 26 -3.12 -9.13 9.00
CA TYR A 26 -3.82 -9.35 10.26
C TYR A 26 -3.08 -8.73 11.45
N LYS A 27 -1.76 -8.98 11.57
CA LYS A 27 -0.92 -8.38 12.62
C LYS A 27 -0.99 -6.85 12.60
N VAL A 28 -0.95 -6.25 11.41
CA VAL A 28 -0.93 -4.79 11.26
C VAL A 28 -2.31 -4.16 11.44
N PHE A 29 -3.31 -4.59 10.67
CA PHE A 29 -4.59 -3.89 10.61
C PHE A 29 -5.53 -4.30 11.75
N TYR A 30 -5.58 -5.59 12.08
CA TYR A 30 -6.43 -6.09 13.16
C TYR A 30 -5.76 -5.91 14.53
N GLN A 31 -4.61 -6.55 14.77
CA GLN A 31 -4.02 -6.55 16.13
C GLN A 31 -3.48 -5.18 16.55
N ARG A 32 -2.72 -4.51 15.69
CA ARG A 32 -2.02 -3.25 16.05
C ARG A 32 -2.88 -2.01 15.86
N LEU A 33 -3.58 -1.90 14.73
CA LEU A 33 -4.41 -0.72 14.42
C LEU A 33 -5.85 -0.86 14.93
N ASN A 34 -6.25 -2.06 15.39
CA ASN A 34 -7.57 -2.34 15.95
C ASN A 34 -8.72 -1.98 14.99
N TRP A 35 -8.51 -2.24 13.69
CA TRP A 35 -9.56 -2.08 12.69
C TRP A 35 -10.54 -3.25 12.78
N GLN A 36 -11.83 -2.93 12.72
CA GLN A 36 -12.91 -3.92 12.71
C GLN A 36 -13.02 -4.53 11.30
N LEU A 37 -12.14 -5.48 10.99
CA LEU A 37 -12.07 -6.19 9.71
C LEU A 37 -12.62 -7.61 9.84
N LYS A 38 -13.11 -8.16 8.75
CA LYS A 38 -13.41 -9.59 8.67
C LYS A 38 -12.08 -10.36 8.66
N THR A 39 -11.89 -11.26 9.61
CA THR A 39 -10.69 -12.09 9.73
C THR A 39 -11.07 -13.53 10.01
N ALA A 40 -10.31 -14.48 9.47
CA ALA A 40 -10.49 -15.91 9.74
C ALA A 40 -9.13 -16.56 10.00
N GLY A 41 -9.00 -17.31 11.09
CA GLY A 41 -7.76 -18.05 11.40
C GLY A 41 -6.50 -17.18 11.57
N GLY A 42 -6.65 -15.91 11.97
CA GLY A 42 -5.51 -14.98 12.06
C GLY A 42 -5.01 -14.44 10.72
N LEU A 43 -5.83 -14.53 9.67
CA LEU A 43 -5.56 -14.00 8.34
C LEU A 43 -6.56 -12.88 8.01
N GLU A 44 -6.07 -11.80 7.39
CA GLU A 44 -6.89 -10.69 6.91
C GLU A 44 -6.94 -10.68 5.38
N SER A 45 -8.12 -10.95 4.83
CA SER A 45 -8.44 -10.98 3.40
C SER A 45 -9.76 -10.26 3.18
N ASP A 46 -9.93 -9.59 2.04
CA ASP A 46 -11.16 -8.88 1.68
C ASP A 46 -11.55 -9.14 0.21
N GLU A 47 -12.70 -8.59 -0.21
CA GLU A 47 -13.25 -8.75 -1.56
C GLU A 47 -12.39 -8.15 -2.70
N TYR A 48 -11.31 -7.43 -2.37
CA TYR A 48 -10.38 -6.86 -3.36
C TYR A 48 -9.12 -7.70 -3.55
N ASP A 49 -9.00 -8.84 -2.84
CA ASP A 49 -8.02 -9.88 -3.12
C ASP A 49 -8.47 -10.70 -4.35
N ILE A 50 -8.47 -10.05 -5.51
CA ILE A 50 -9.01 -10.54 -6.80
C ILE A 50 -7.91 -10.88 -7.80
N PRO A 51 -8.20 -11.60 -8.91
CA PRO A 51 -7.19 -11.95 -9.91
C PRO A 51 -6.43 -10.77 -10.53
N GLN A 52 -7.03 -9.57 -10.57
CA GLN A 52 -6.38 -8.34 -11.06
C GLN A 52 -5.46 -7.68 -10.02
N ALA A 53 -5.47 -8.14 -8.76
CA ALA A 53 -4.61 -7.61 -7.72
C ALA A 53 -3.15 -7.99 -7.98
N HIS A 54 -2.27 -7.04 -7.72
CA HIS A 54 -0.83 -7.24 -7.72
C HIS A 54 -0.29 -6.98 -6.33
N TYR A 55 0.65 -7.81 -5.88
CA TYR A 55 1.26 -7.69 -4.56
C TYR A 55 2.72 -7.37 -4.72
N LEU A 56 3.14 -6.31 -4.04
CA LEU A 56 4.54 -5.95 -3.88
C LEU A 56 4.89 -6.16 -2.41
N TYR A 57 5.94 -6.93 -2.13
CA TYR A 57 6.23 -7.34 -0.76
C TYR A 57 7.70 -7.58 -0.51
N ALA A 58 8.11 -7.34 0.73
CA ALA A 58 9.47 -7.49 1.21
C ALA A 58 9.60 -8.76 2.05
N LYS A 59 10.67 -9.53 1.79
CA LYS A 59 11.11 -10.60 2.67
C LYS A 59 12.42 -10.24 3.38
N GLY A 60 12.51 -10.59 4.65
CA GLY A 60 13.77 -10.57 5.39
C GLY A 60 14.66 -11.77 5.06
N GLU A 61 15.86 -11.81 5.63
CA GLU A 61 16.87 -12.87 5.40
C GLU A 61 16.37 -14.29 5.69
N GLN A 62 15.45 -14.46 6.64
CA GLN A 62 14.91 -15.78 7.00
C GLN A 62 13.63 -16.12 6.21
N GLY A 63 13.33 -15.35 5.15
CA GLY A 63 12.19 -15.58 4.26
C GLY A 63 10.84 -15.06 4.76
N GLN A 64 10.78 -14.53 5.98
CA GLN A 64 9.56 -13.94 6.55
C GLN A 64 9.16 -12.66 5.81
N ILE A 65 7.85 -12.48 5.58
CA ILE A 65 7.32 -11.27 4.95
C ILE A 65 7.28 -10.14 5.99
N VAL A 66 7.96 -9.04 5.68
CA VAL A 66 8.18 -7.91 6.59
C VAL A 66 7.52 -6.61 6.12
N GLY A 67 7.02 -6.59 4.89
CA GLY A 67 6.27 -5.47 4.34
C GLY A 67 5.47 -5.87 3.12
N CYS A 68 4.33 -5.21 2.88
CA CYS A 68 3.53 -5.41 1.67
C CYS A 68 2.72 -4.18 1.25
N TRP A 69 2.35 -4.20 -0.03
CA TRP A 69 1.28 -3.44 -0.66
C TRP A 69 0.43 -4.36 -1.53
N ARG A 70 -0.85 -4.03 -1.61
CA ARG A 70 -1.73 -4.45 -2.71
C ARG A 70 -1.88 -3.30 -3.69
N ILE A 71 -1.86 -3.63 -4.98
CA ILE A 71 -1.95 -2.70 -6.11
C ILE A 71 -3.11 -3.16 -7.00
N LEU A 72 -4.03 -2.26 -7.34
CA LEU A 72 -5.22 -2.57 -8.16
C LEU A 72 -5.40 -1.55 -9.27
N PRO A 73 -5.78 -1.96 -10.50
CA PRO A 73 -6.09 -1.00 -11.55
C PRO A 73 -7.36 -0.22 -11.20
N THR A 74 -7.39 1.09 -11.43
CA THR A 74 -8.62 1.88 -11.18
C THR A 74 -9.73 1.59 -12.19
N THR A 75 -9.45 0.80 -13.23
CA THR A 75 -10.44 0.26 -14.16
C THR A 75 -11.22 -0.94 -13.60
N SER A 76 -10.78 -1.55 -12.49
CA SER A 76 -11.51 -2.58 -11.75
C SER A 76 -12.23 -2.01 -10.53
N ASP A 77 -12.71 -2.89 -9.65
CA ASP A 77 -13.13 -2.51 -8.30
C ASP A 77 -11.92 -2.26 -7.40
N TYR A 78 -12.02 -1.21 -6.59
CA TYR A 78 -10.96 -0.74 -5.69
C TYR A 78 -11.57 0.05 -4.52
N MET A 79 -10.83 0.18 -3.43
CA MET A 79 -11.36 0.63 -2.14
C MET A 79 -11.80 2.09 -2.13
N LEU A 80 -11.03 3.01 -2.71
CA LEU A 80 -11.39 4.43 -2.72
C LEU A 80 -12.75 4.68 -3.42
N LYS A 81 -13.06 3.92 -4.48
CA LYS A 81 -14.35 4.02 -5.19
C LYS A 81 -15.49 3.35 -4.44
N ASN A 82 -15.26 2.16 -3.90
CA ASN A 82 -16.35 1.27 -3.45
C ASN A 82 -16.51 1.23 -1.92
N THR A 83 -15.43 1.41 -1.16
CA THR A 83 -15.44 1.37 0.31
C THR A 83 -15.38 2.74 0.95
N PHE A 84 -14.66 3.69 0.34
CA PHE A 84 -14.44 5.03 0.91
C PHE A 84 -14.82 6.19 -0.04
N PRO A 85 -15.97 6.12 -0.74
CA PRO A 85 -16.36 7.16 -1.71
C PRO A 85 -16.53 8.55 -1.07
N GLU A 86 -16.78 8.64 0.24
CA GLU A 86 -16.94 9.89 0.96
C GLU A 86 -15.69 10.79 0.92
N LEU A 87 -14.49 10.21 0.73
CA LEU A 87 -13.26 11.00 0.56
C LEU A 87 -13.20 11.70 -0.79
N LEU A 88 -13.92 11.21 -1.80
CA LEU A 88 -13.98 11.83 -3.13
C LEU A 88 -14.76 13.15 -3.12
N GLY A 89 -15.74 13.30 -2.23
CA GLY A 89 -16.65 14.46 -2.25
C GLY A 89 -17.40 14.55 -3.58
N ALA A 90 -17.27 15.67 -4.28
CA ALA A 90 -17.88 15.87 -5.61
C ALA A 90 -17.01 15.34 -6.77
N MET A 91 -15.80 14.85 -6.49
CA MET A 91 -14.90 14.35 -7.52
C MET A 91 -15.35 12.97 -8.01
N THR A 92 -15.30 12.75 -9.33
CA THR A 92 -15.48 11.40 -9.89
C THR A 92 -14.29 10.52 -9.52
N ALA A 93 -14.58 9.29 -9.07
CA ALA A 93 -13.56 8.31 -8.77
C ALA A 93 -12.64 8.07 -9.99
N PRO A 94 -11.30 8.10 -9.85
CA PRO A 94 -10.39 7.83 -10.95
C PRO A 94 -10.69 6.52 -11.66
N ARG A 95 -10.63 6.52 -13.00
CA ARG A 95 -10.79 5.32 -13.82
C ARG A 95 -9.96 5.47 -15.08
N ASP A 96 -8.70 5.04 -15.00
CA ASP A 96 -7.73 5.20 -16.09
C ASP A 96 -6.76 4.01 -16.08
N SER A 97 -6.39 3.53 -17.28
CA SER A 97 -5.47 2.38 -17.43
C SER A 97 -4.05 2.64 -16.92
N GLN A 98 -3.68 3.90 -16.68
CA GLN A 98 -2.38 4.33 -16.15
C GLN A 98 -2.46 4.78 -14.68
N VAL A 99 -3.63 4.65 -14.04
CA VAL A 99 -3.82 5.02 -12.63
C VAL A 99 -4.25 3.80 -11.81
N TYR A 100 -3.53 3.54 -10.74
CA TYR A 100 -3.71 2.35 -9.89
C TYR A 100 -3.94 2.76 -8.44
N GLU A 101 -4.73 1.98 -7.70
CA GLU A 101 -4.87 2.11 -6.26
C GLU A 101 -3.74 1.36 -5.55
N LEU A 102 -3.15 1.98 -4.52
CA LEU A 102 -2.39 1.31 -3.47
C LEU A 102 -3.26 1.14 -2.23
N SER A 103 -3.34 -0.09 -1.73
CA SER A 103 -3.99 -0.43 -0.47
C SER A 103 -3.15 -1.41 0.35
N ARG A 104 -3.56 -1.66 1.60
CA ARG A 104 -2.90 -2.63 2.49
C ARG A 104 -1.39 -2.41 2.66
N PHE A 105 -0.98 -1.15 2.84
CA PHE A 105 0.39 -0.84 3.26
C PHE A 105 0.66 -1.37 4.67
N ALA A 106 1.34 -2.51 4.77
CA ALA A 106 1.70 -3.12 6.04
C ALA A 106 3.21 -3.23 6.15
N VAL A 107 3.76 -2.84 7.30
CA VAL A 107 5.18 -3.03 7.64
C VAL A 107 5.26 -3.58 9.06
N ASP A 108 6.06 -4.63 9.22
CA ASP A 108 6.38 -5.18 10.53
C ASP A 108 7.31 -4.22 11.27
N LYS A 109 6.78 -3.61 12.34
CA LYS A 109 7.51 -2.64 13.16
C LYS A 109 8.57 -3.31 14.04
N ASP A 110 8.36 -4.55 14.45
CA ASP A 110 9.28 -5.26 15.34
C ASP A 110 10.54 -5.64 14.56
N PHE A 111 10.34 -6.19 13.36
CA PHE A 111 11.45 -6.44 12.43
C PHE A 111 12.20 -5.15 12.10
N SER A 112 11.45 -4.09 11.80
CA SER A 112 12.02 -2.78 11.48
C SER A 112 12.88 -2.21 12.62
N ALA A 113 12.45 -2.35 13.88
CA ALA A 113 13.21 -1.86 15.03
C ALA A 113 14.55 -2.60 15.18
N LEU A 114 14.55 -3.91 14.95
CA LEU A 114 15.75 -4.76 15.02
C LEU A 114 16.71 -4.54 13.83
N ALA A 115 16.19 -4.19 12.66
CA ALA A 115 16.96 -4.04 11.41
C ALA A 115 17.62 -2.66 11.21
N GLY A 116 17.73 -1.84 12.26
CA GLY A 116 18.27 -0.48 12.17
C GLY A 116 17.24 0.60 11.82
N GLY A 117 15.94 0.30 11.97
CA GLY A 117 14.83 1.23 11.85
C GLY A 117 13.86 0.93 10.71
N VAL A 118 12.61 1.37 10.87
CA VAL A 118 11.50 1.31 9.87
C VAL A 118 11.87 1.94 8.52
N SER A 119 12.88 2.81 8.53
CA SER A 119 13.34 3.57 7.37
C SER A 119 13.81 2.69 6.20
N ASN A 120 14.50 1.56 6.45
CA ASN A 120 15.08 0.77 5.35
C ASN A 120 14.04 -0.07 4.58
N VAL A 121 13.18 -0.81 5.27
CA VAL A 121 12.10 -1.59 4.62
C VAL A 121 11.18 -0.65 3.87
N THR A 122 10.76 0.43 4.52
CA THR A 122 9.83 1.39 3.92
C THR A 122 10.41 2.06 2.69
N MET A 123 11.67 2.51 2.74
CA MET A 123 12.33 3.13 1.59
C MET A 123 12.47 2.15 0.42
N LYS A 124 12.93 0.92 0.66
CA LYS A 124 13.01 -0.13 -0.38
C LYS A 124 11.65 -0.43 -1.01
N MET A 125 10.61 -0.46 -0.19
CA MET A 125 9.24 -0.62 -0.67
C MET A 125 8.84 0.55 -1.58
N PHE A 126 9.06 1.81 -1.17
CA PHE A 126 8.75 2.98 -2.01
C PHE A 126 9.58 3.04 -3.31
N GLN A 127 10.85 2.64 -3.28
CA GLN A 127 11.69 2.46 -4.48
C GLN A 127 11.07 1.44 -5.44
N SER A 128 10.67 0.28 -4.92
CA SER A 128 10.08 -0.76 -5.74
C SER A 128 8.72 -0.39 -6.34
N LEU A 129 7.93 0.47 -5.70
CA LEU A 129 6.72 1.04 -6.30
C LEU A 129 7.03 1.85 -7.56
N TYR A 130 8.14 2.60 -7.57
CA TYR A 130 8.58 3.34 -8.76
C TYR A 130 8.93 2.38 -9.89
N HIS A 131 9.78 1.38 -9.62
CA HIS A 131 10.15 0.40 -10.64
C HIS A 131 8.94 -0.37 -11.18
N HIS A 132 8.01 -0.76 -10.30
CA HIS A 132 6.75 -1.39 -10.71
C HIS A 132 5.94 -0.45 -11.62
N ALA A 133 5.84 0.84 -11.26
CA ALA A 133 5.13 1.82 -12.06
C ALA A 133 5.75 1.97 -13.46
N GLN A 134 7.07 2.03 -13.56
CA GLN A 134 7.76 2.13 -14.86
C GLN A 134 7.49 0.88 -15.73
N GLN A 135 7.57 -0.32 -15.15
CA GLN A 135 7.31 -1.57 -15.87
C GLN A 135 5.87 -1.66 -16.39
N GLN A 136 4.90 -1.17 -15.62
CA GLN A 136 3.48 -1.23 -15.94
C GLN A 136 2.95 0.05 -16.64
N ARG A 137 3.82 1.03 -16.94
CA ARG A 137 3.47 2.34 -17.50
C ARG A 137 2.41 3.09 -16.66
N ILE A 138 2.52 2.98 -15.34
CA ILE A 138 1.65 3.68 -14.39
C ILE A 138 2.19 5.10 -14.20
N THR A 139 1.33 6.08 -14.40
CA THR A 139 1.69 7.50 -14.25
C THR A 139 1.37 8.04 -12.85
N ARG A 140 0.45 7.38 -12.14
CA ARG A 140 -0.01 7.82 -10.83
C ARG A 140 -0.57 6.66 -10.00
N TYR A 141 -0.28 6.70 -8.70
CA TYR A 141 -1.02 5.91 -7.71
C TYR A 141 -2.03 6.79 -6.97
N VAL A 142 -3.16 6.20 -6.60
CA VAL A 142 -4.10 6.76 -5.63
C VAL A 142 -4.16 5.87 -4.40
N THR A 143 -4.39 6.42 -3.21
CA THR A 143 -4.46 5.62 -1.99
C THR A 143 -5.31 6.27 -0.91
N VAL A 144 -6.10 5.47 -0.18
CA VAL A 144 -6.65 5.89 1.12
C VAL A 144 -5.68 5.44 2.19
N THR A 145 -5.13 6.40 2.93
CA THR A 145 -4.10 6.13 3.93
C THR A 145 -4.28 6.99 5.16
N SER A 146 -3.61 6.63 6.25
CA SER A 146 -3.64 7.42 7.48
C SER A 146 -2.87 8.74 7.32
N VAL A 147 -3.26 9.76 8.09
CA VAL A 147 -2.51 11.02 8.19
C VAL A 147 -1.07 10.79 8.69
N GLY A 148 -0.82 9.71 9.44
CA GLY A 148 0.53 9.32 9.84
C GLY A 148 1.41 8.91 8.66
N VAL A 149 0.85 8.16 7.70
CA VAL A 149 1.55 7.76 6.48
C VAL A 149 1.67 8.93 5.50
N GLU A 150 0.66 9.80 5.39
CA GLU A 150 0.78 11.06 4.64
C GLU A 150 2.01 11.88 5.12
N LYS A 151 2.15 12.08 6.43
CA LYS A 151 3.29 12.78 7.01
C LYS A 151 4.62 12.07 6.74
N LEU A 152 4.63 10.75 6.71
CA LEU A 152 5.82 9.97 6.35
C LEU A 152 6.21 10.23 4.90
N ILE A 153 5.26 10.13 3.96
CA ILE A 153 5.47 10.41 2.53
C ILE A 153 6.05 11.81 2.35
N GLN A 154 5.46 12.82 3.00
CA GLN A 154 5.94 14.21 2.96
C GLN A 154 7.36 14.36 3.51
N ARG A 155 7.70 13.68 4.61
CA ARG A 155 9.07 13.70 5.18
C ARG A 155 10.10 13.05 4.27
N LEU A 156 9.70 12.06 3.48
CA LEU A 156 10.56 11.43 2.48
C LEU A 156 10.71 12.26 1.20
N GLY A 157 10.05 13.43 1.11
CA GLY A 157 10.10 14.30 -0.08
C GLY A 157 9.26 13.81 -1.26
N ILE A 158 8.62 12.63 -1.12
CA ILE A 158 7.80 12.01 -2.16
C ILE A 158 6.64 12.95 -2.52
N PRO A 159 6.47 13.27 -3.82
CA PRO A 159 5.39 14.15 -4.25
C PRO A 159 4.04 13.47 -4.00
N CYS A 160 3.15 14.16 -3.30
CA CYS A 160 1.76 13.75 -3.14
C CYS A 160 0.85 14.95 -2.95
N GLU A 161 -0.40 14.81 -3.38
CA GLU A 161 -1.47 15.76 -3.16
C GLU A 161 -2.69 15.03 -2.57
N ARG A 162 -3.50 15.73 -1.78
CA ARG A 162 -4.79 15.15 -1.35
C ARG A 162 -5.77 15.16 -2.52
N LEU A 163 -6.52 14.08 -2.65
CA LEU A 163 -7.53 13.88 -3.68
C LEU A 163 -8.94 14.10 -3.10
N GLY A 164 -9.92 14.33 -3.97
CA GLY A 164 -11.32 14.44 -3.59
C GLY A 164 -11.63 15.72 -2.82
N ASN A 165 -12.28 15.61 -1.66
CA ASN A 165 -12.60 16.78 -0.82
C ASN A 165 -11.41 17.34 -0.04
N GLN A 166 -10.25 16.66 -0.10
CA GLN A 166 -8.98 17.08 0.53
C GLN A 166 -9.03 17.20 2.07
N GLN A 167 -10.11 16.71 2.69
CA GLN A 167 -10.30 16.73 4.14
C GLN A 167 -9.75 15.47 4.78
N VAL A 168 -9.53 15.55 6.10
CA VAL A 168 -9.26 14.37 6.92
C VAL A 168 -10.59 13.77 7.35
N HIS A 169 -10.77 12.49 7.09
CA HIS A 169 -11.93 11.70 7.53
C HIS A 169 -11.52 10.74 8.64
N VAL A 170 -12.44 10.40 9.53
CA VAL A 170 -12.20 9.36 10.54
C VAL A 170 -12.84 8.06 10.05
N LEU A 171 -12.01 7.12 9.62
CA LEU A 171 -12.43 5.80 9.17
C LEU A 171 -12.18 4.79 10.31
N GLY A 172 -13.25 4.37 10.96
CA GLY A 172 -13.16 3.63 12.23
C GLY A 172 -12.51 4.49 13.31
N SER A 173 -11.32 4.10 13.77
CA SER A 173 -10.51 4.86 14.74
C SER A 173 -9.38 5.68 14.09
N THR A 174 -9.23 5.61 12.76
CA THR A 174 -8.06 6.14 12.06
C THR A 174 -8.39 7.42 11.29
N ARG A 175 -7.60 8.47 11.52
CA ARG A 175 -7.62 9.68 10.70
C ARG A 175 -6.97 9.40 9.36
N SER A 176 -7.75 9.54 8.29
CA SER A 176 -7.42 9.10 6.95
C SER A 176 -7.64 10.19 5.91
N VAL A 177 -6.89 10.10 4.81
CA VAL A 177 -6.93 10.98 3.64
C VAL A 177 -6.82 10.15 2.37
N ALA A 178 -7.38 10.65 1.27
CA ALA A 178 -7.12 10.13 -0.06
C ALA A 178 -5.96 10.92 -0.67
N LEU A 179 -4.96 10.23 -1.21
CA LEU A 179 -3.79 10.84 -1.85
C LEU A 179 -3.70 10.45 -3.32
N SER A 180 -3.18 11.37 -4.13
CA SER A 180 -2.66 11.17 -5.48
C SER A 180 -1.14 11.31 -5.43
N ILE A 181 -0.43 10.33 -5.99
CA ILE A 181 1.03 10.22 -5.95
C ILE A 181 1.54 10.05 -7.39
N PRO A 182 2.08 11.11 -8.03
CA PRO A 182 2.59 11.02 -9.40
C PRO A 182 3.92 10.24 -9.48
N MET A 183 4.06 9.38 -10.48
CA MET A 183 5.27 8.58 -10.75
C MET A 183 6.22 9.33 -11.69
N ASN A 184 6.67 10.50 -11.24
CA ASN A 184 7.53 11.41 -12.02
C ASN A 184 8.97 11.42 -11.51
N GLU A 185 9.82 12.25 -12.14
CA GLU A 185 11.23 12.38 -11.79
C GLU A 185 11.45 12.77 -10.31
N ARG A 186 10.60 13.65 -9.77
CA ARG A 186 10.67 14.03 -8.35
C ARG A 186 10.41 12.84 -7.42
N TYR A 187 9.50 11.94 -7.78
CA TYR A 187 9.34 10.68 -7.04
C TYR A 187 10.63 9.88 -7.08
N ARG A 188 11.20 9.67 -8.28
CA ARG A 188 12.44 8.91 -8.50
C ARG A 188 13.59 9.41 -7.61
N GLU A 189 13.81 10.72 -7.62
CA GLU A 189 14.84 11.38 -6.81
C GLU A 189 14.60 11.19 -5.31
N SER A 190 13.35 11.34 -4.86
CA SER A 190 12.98 11.24 -3.44
C SER A 190 13.27 9.85 -2.85
N VAL A 191 13.13 8.81 -3.67
CA VAL A 191 13.37 7.43 -3.24
C VAL A 191 14.75 6.92 -3.64
N GLY A 192 15.52 7.65 -4.45
CA GLY A 192 16.83 7.22 -4.96
C GLY A 192 16.74 5.97 -5.85
N ALA A 193 15.77 5.94 -6.77
CA ALA A 193 15.55 4.86 -7.74
C ALA A 193 16.13 5.14 -9.13
#